data_AF-A0A3D2F7S9-F1
#
_entry.id   AF-A0A3D2F7S9-F1
#
_cell.length_a   1.000
_cell.length_b   1.000
_cell.length_c   1.000
_cell.angle_alpha   90.00
_cell.angle_beta   90.00
_cell.angle_gamma   90.00
#
_symmetry.space_group_name_H-M   'P 1'
#
loop_
_entity.id
_entity.type
_entity.pdbx_description
1 polymer ?
#
loop_
_entity_poly.entity_id
_entity_poly.type
_entity_poly.pdbx_seq_one_letter_code
_entity_poly.pdbx_strand_id
1 'polypeptide(L)'
;LFFDERLVVPDADLRVYDGALAPWRKGKSPYFLQTIESIAKHYEFDAKTKWKDLPAHVQQVFLHGSGEEELEFRYDEGGRVYNVTRVFEGVIPNMERRYRETDSNWIREEFERYQNNRPCGMCEGYRLRPEALAVKIADIHAGQVVQMSIREAFAWCDTVPERLTKQNNEIAKAILKEIRERLGFLNNVGLEYLTLSRSSGTLSGGESQRIRLASQIGSGLTGVLYVLDEPS
;
A
#
# COMPACT_ATOMS: atom_id res chain seq x y z
N LEU A 1 3.10 -2.71 2.84
CA LEU A 1 1.72 -3.12 3.14
C LEU A 1 1.56 -3.16 4.66
N PHE A 2 0.41 -2.74 5.16
CA PHE A 2 0.02 -2.88 6.56
C PHE A 2 -1.46 -3.21 6.58
N PHE A 3 -1.95 -3.90 7.59
CA PHE A 3 -3.38 -4.12 7.75
C PHE A 3 -4.04 -2.83 8.24
N ASP A 4 -5.01 -2.35 7.47
CA ASP A 4 -5.67 -1.07 7.72
C ASP A 4 -6.94 -1.32 8.54
N GLU A 5 -7.01 -0.72 9.73
CA GLU A 5 -8.15 -0.83 10.65
C GLU A 5 -9.48 -0.48 9.96
N ARG A 6 -9.47 0.46 9.02
CA ARG A 6 -10.65 0.89 8.27
C ARG A 6 -11.14 -0.17 7.29
N LEU A 7 -10.26 -1.04 6.81
CA LEU A 7 -10.64 -2.18 5.97
C LEU A 7 -11.09 -3.37 6.84
N VAL A 8 -10.53 -3.51 8.04
CA VAL A 8 -10.96 -4.52 9.02
C VAL A 8 -12.36 -4.20 9.56
N VAL A 9 -12.67 -2.93 9.76
CA VAL A 9 -13.99 -2.43 10.19
C VAL A 9 -14.49 -1.39 9.18
N PRO A 10 -15.05 -1.84 8.05
CA PRO A 10 -15.50 -0.94 6.98
C PRO A 10 -16.79 -0.18 7.33
N ASP A 11 -17.62 -0.76 8.20
CA ASP A 11 -18.88 -0.16 8.64
C ASP A 11 -18.93 -0.10 10.16
N ALA A 12 -18.65 1.09 10.70
CA ALA A 12 -18.63 1.35 12.13
C ALA A 12 -20.04 1.45 12.77
N ASP A 13 -21.09 1.48 11.94
CA ASP A 13 -22.48 1.49 12.39
C ASP A 13 -23.04 0.08 12.64
N LEU A 14 -22.31 -0.97 12.23
CA LEU A 14 -22.63 -2.35 12.56
C LEU A 14 -22.31 -2.66 14.02
N ARG A 15 -23.10 -3.57 14.59
CA ARG A 15 -22.84 -4.16 15.91
C ARG A 15 -21.68 -5.11 15.82
N VAL A 16 -20.86 -5.16 16.88
CA VAL A 16 -19.70 -6.07 16.91
C VAL A 16 -20.15 -7.52 16.75
N TYR A 17 -21.21 -7.90 17.46
CA TYR A 17 -21.83 -9.23 17.33
C TYR A 17 -22.37 -9.55 15.93
N ASP A 18 -22.83 -8.55 15.17
CA ASP A 18 -23.41 -8.72 13.83
C ASP A 18 -22.35 -8.72 12.71
N GLY A 19 -21.07 -8.70 13.09
CA GLY A 19 -19.95 -8.80 12.14
C GLY A 19 -19.40 -7.45 11.67
N ALA A 20 -19.29 -6.47 12.58
CA ALA A 20 -18.54 -5.24 12.31
C ALA A 20 -17.08 -5.51 11.90
N LEU A 21 -16.47 -6.55 12.47
CA LEU A 21 -15.16 -7.06 12.06
C LEU A 21 -15.30 -7.90 10.77
N ALA A 22 -14.96 -7.32 9.63
CA ALA A 22 -15.10 -7.93 8.31
C ALA A 22 -14.40 -9.31 8.18
N PRO A 23 -13.17 -9.52 8.71
CA PRO A 23 -12.53 -10.84 8.67
C PRO A 23 -13.31 -11.94 9.40
N TRP A 24 -14.11 -11.60 10.41
CA TRP A 24 -14.88 -12.55 11.21
C TRP A 24 -16.30 -12.76 10.66
N ARG A 25 -16.78 -11.87 9.80
CA ARG A 25 -18.15 -11.87 9.25
C ARG A 25 -18.46 -13.08 8.37
N LYS A 26 -17.53 -13.48 7.49
CA LYS A 26 -17.78 -14.53 6.49
C LYS A 26 -17.98 -15.93 7.07
N GLY A 27 -17.43 -16.20 8.26
CA GLY A 27 -17.47 -17.54 8.85
C GLY A 27 -18.67 -17.79 9.76
N LYS A 28 -19.29 -16.74 10.33
CA LYS A 28 -20.22 -16.83 11.50
C LYS A 28 -19.85 -17.97 12.46
N SER A 29 -18.55 -18.17 12.66
CA SER A 29 -18.07 -19.31 13.41
C SER A 29 -18.50 -19.08 14.86
N PRO A 30 -19.12 -20.08 15.52
CA PRO A 30 -19.45 -19.98 16.94
C PRO A 30 -18.25 -19.52 17.77
N TYR A 31 -17.04 -19.92 17.37
CA TYR A 31 -15.78 -19.47 17.95
C TYR A 31 -15.65 -17.94 18.04
N PHE A 32 -15.93 -17.20 16.96
CA PHE A 32 -15.79 -15.73 16.95
C PHE A 32 -16.85 -15.05 17.80
N LEU A 33 -18.10 -15.52 17.75
CA LEU A 33 -19.18 -14.97 18.57
C LEU A 33 -18.91 -15.19 20.06
N GLN A 34 -18.47 -16.38 20.44
CA GLN A 34 -18.11 -16.72 21.82
C GLN A 34 -16.87 -15.94 22.29
N THR A 35 -15.93 -15.64 21.38
CA THR A 35 -14.79 -14.75 21.66
C THR A 35 -15.28 -13.33 21.99
N ILE A 36 -16.19 -12.78 21.17
CA ILE A 36 -16.79 -11.46 21.41
C ILE A 36 -17.52 -11.43 22.75
N GLU A 37 -18.29 -12.47 23.07
CA GLU A 37 -19.02 -12.60 24.34
C GLU A 37 -18.07 -12.64 25.55
N SER A 38 -16.95 -13.36 25.43
CA SER A 38 -15.94 -13.45 26.49
C SER A 38 -15.26 -12.10 26.73
N ILE A 39 -14.90 -11.38 25.66
CA ILE A 39 -14.31 -10.03 25.73
C ILE A 39 -15.33 -9.03 26.31
N ALA A 40 -16.60 -9.13 25.90
CA ALA A 40 -17.71 -8.31 26.41
C ALA A 40 -17.93 -8.51 27.91
N LYS A 41 -17.85 -9.75 28.39
CA LYS A 41 -17.94 -10.07 29.81
C LYS A 41 -16.76 -9.50 30.61
N HIS A 42 -15.55 -9.57 30.07
CA HIS A 42 -14.34 -9.12 30.76
C HIS A 42 -14.27 -7.59 30.88
N TYR A 43 -14.56 -6.86 29.80
CA TYR A 43 -14.55 -5.39 29.77
C TYR A 43 -15.92 -4.75 30.04
N GLU A 44 -16.89 -5.54 30.51
CA GLU A 44 -18.21 -5.09 30.97
C GLU A 44 -18.97 -4.20 29.95
N PHE A 45 -18.97 -4.56 28.66
CA PHE A 45 -19.76 -3.87 27.63
C PHE A 45 -20.80 -4.80 26.98
N ASP A 46 -21.84 -4.22 26.38
CA ASP A 46 -22.82 -5.01 25.62
C ASP A 46 -22.24 -5.43 24.26
N ALA A 47 -22.12 -6.74 24.02
CA ALA A 47 -21.66 -7.30 22.75
C ALA A 47 -22.46 -6.80 21.52
N LYS A 48 -23.71 -6.37 21.72
CA LYS A 48 -24.60 -5.83 20.69
C LYS A 48 -24.43 -4.31 20.48
N THR A 49 -23.45 -3.69 21.11
CA THR A 49 -23.09 -2.29 20.87
C THR A 49 -22.53 -2.13 19.46
N LYS A 50 -22.84 -0.99 18.82
CA LYS A 50 -22.23 -0.62 17.53
C LYS A 50 -20.75 -0.37 17.71
N TRP A 51 -19.95 -0.68 16.69
CA TRP A 51 -18.50 -0.51 16.77
C TRP A 51 -18.11 0.92 17.18
N LYS A 52 -18.71 1.93 16.56
CA LYS A 52 -18.42 3.35 16.84
C LYS A 52 -18.74 3.79 18.27
N ASP A 53 -19.68 3.11 18.93
CA ASP A 53 -20.15 3.44 20.27
C ASP A 53 -19.36 2.68 21.36
N LEU A 54 -18.46 1.77 20.97
CA LEU A 54 -17.56 1.09 21.90
C LEU A 54 -16.52 2.06 22.47
N PRO A 55 -16.09 1.85 23.74
CA PRO A 55 -14.94 2.56 24.28
C PRO A 55 -13.70 2.34 23.42
N ALA A 56 -12.89 3.39 23.23
CA ALA A 56 -11.69 3.34 22.39
C ALA A 56 -10.72 2.22 22.81
N HIS A 57 -10.57 1.96 24.11
CA HIS A 57 -9.73 0.86 24.60
C HIS A 57 -10.25 -0.51 24.14
N VAL A 58 -11.57 -0.75 24.16
CA VAL A 58 -12.18 -2.00 23.69
C VAL A 58 -11.96 -2.19 22.18
N GLN A 59 -12.10 -1.12 21.39
CA GLN A 59 -11.79 -1.17 19.96
C GLN A 59 -10.32 -1.58 19.73
N GLN A 60 -9.40 -1.01 20.50
CA GLN A 60 -7.98 -1.37 20.44
C GLN A 60 -7.72 -2.81 20.87
N VAL A 61 -8.42 -3.33 21.89
CA VAL A 61 -8.34 -4.74 22.28
C VAL A 61 -8.77 -5.66 21.14
N PHE A 62 -9.89 -5.35 20.47
CA PHE A 62 -10.31 -6.13 19.29
C PHE A 62 -9.28 -6.09 18.17
N LEU A 63 -8.71 -4.92 17.88
CA LEU A 63 -7.81 -4.73 16.74
C LEU A 63 -6.41 -5.30 17.02
N HIS A 64 -5.81 -4.96 18.15
CA HIS A 64 -4.39 -5.19 18.47
C HIS A 64 -4.15 -6.10 19.67
N GLY A 65 -5.21 -6.55 20.35
CA GLY A 65 -5.12 -7.50 21.45
C GLY A 65 -5.10 -6.86 22.84
N SER A 66 -5.10 -7.71 23.86
CA SER A 66 -5.14 -7.31 25.28
C SER A 66 -3.77 -7.05 25.91
N GLY A 67 -2.69 -7.08 25.13
CA GLY A 67 -1.34 -6.85 25.63
C GLY A 67 -0.86 -7.97 26.56
N GLU A 68 -0.70 -7.68 27.85
CA GLU A 68 -0.32 -8.66 28.88
C GLU A 68 -1.51 -9.14 29.70
N GLU A 69 -2.69 -8.55 29.50
CA GLU A 69 -3.90 -8.91 30.22
C GLU A 69 -4.45 -10.23 29.71
N GLU A 70 -4.64 -11.18 30.63
CA GLU A 70 -5.28 -12.46 30.34
C GLU A 70 -6.79 -12.38 30.47
N LEU A 71 -7.50 -13.00 29.52
CA LEU A 71 -8.95 -13.09 29.51
C LEU A 71 -9.38 -14.55 29.63
N GLU A 72 -10.45 -14.78 30.37
CA GLU A 72 -11.12 -16.07 30.41
C GLU A 72 -12.04 -16.22 29.19
N PHE A 73 -11.70 -17.14 28.29
CA PHE A 73 -12.53 -17.49 27.16
C PHE A 73 -13.31 -18.76 27.43
N ARG A 74 -14.63 -18.70 27.25
CA ARG A 74 -15.51 -19.87 27.32
C ARG A 74 -15.90 -20.29 25.90
N TYR A 75 -15.54 -21.51 25.52
CA TYR A 75 -15.94 -22.08 24.24
C TYR A 75 -16.89 -23.26 24.42
N ASP A 76 -17.90 -23.34 23.55
CA ASP A 76 -18.83 -24.46 23.43
C ASP A 76 -18.72 -25.06 22.02
N GLU A 77 -18.10 -26.24 21.97
CA GLU A 77 -17.98 -27.04 20.74
C GLU A 77 -18.92 -28.25 20.81
N GLY A 78 -20.17 -28.03 20.38
CA GLY A 78 -21.16 -29.11 20.26
C GLY A 78 -21.55 -29.74 21.59
N GLY A 79 -21.65 -28.94 22.66
CA GLY A 79 -22.04 -29.38 24.00
C GLY A 79 -20.87 -29.68 24.94
N ARG A 80 -19.63 -29.66 24.44
CA ARG A 80 -18.43 -29.70 25.28
C ARG A 80 -17.97 -28.27 25.55
N VAL A 81 -18.14 -27.85 26.80
CA VAL A 81 -17.71 -26.54 27.26
C VAL A 81 -16.30 -26.64 27.83
N TYR A 82 -15.40 -25.78 27.37
CA TYR A 82 -14.07 -25.61 27.95
C TYR A 82 -13.75 -24.14 28.16
N ASN A 83 -13.09 -23.84 29.27
CA ASN A 83 -12.61 -22.50 29.60
C ASN A 83 -11.09 -22.46 29.42
N VAL A 84 -10.59 -21.41 28.79
CA VAL A 84 -9.16 -21.18 28.59
C VAL A 84 -8.85 -19.74 28.95
N THR A 85 -7.90 -19.56 29.86
CA THR A 85 -7.34 -18.26 30.18
C THR A 85 -6.12 -18.02 29.29
N ARG A 86 -6.12 -16.92 28.53
CA ARG A 86 -4.99 -16.50 27.70
C ARG A 86 -5.10 -15.02 27.33
N VAL A 87 -3.98 -14.47 26.88
CA VAL A 87 -3.96 -13.16 26.21
C VAL A 87 -4.71 -13.24 24.88
N PHE A 88 -5.50 -12.22 24.58
CA PHE A 88 -6.10 -12.06 23.26
C PHE A 88 -5.09 -11.43 22.29
N GLU A 89 -4.76 -12.15 21.22
CA GLU A 89 -3.78 -11.71 20.20
C GLU A 89 -4.23 -10.46 19.43
N GLY A 90 -5.54 -10.21 19.31
CA GLY A 90 -6.08 -9.18 18.43
C GLY A 90 -6.30 -9.67 17.00
N VAL A 91 -7.20 -9.01 16.27
CA VAL A 91 -7.55 -9.37 14.90
C VAL A 91 -6.41 -9.09 13.93
N ILE A 92 -5.77 -7.92 14.04
CA ILE A 92 -4.69 -7.51 13.13
C ILE A 92 -3.43 -8.35 13.34
N PRO A 93 -2.89 -8.51 14.57
CA PRO A 93 -1.71 -9.36 14.78
C PRO A 93 -1.94 -10.81 14.35
N ASN A 94 -3.14 -11.36 14.58
CA ASN A 94 -3.51 -12.68 14.10
C ASN A 94 -3.44 -12.79 12.56
N MET A 95 -3.99 -11.80 11.84
CA MET A 95 -3.90 -11.76 10.38
C MET A 95 -2.45 -11.59 9.90
N GLU A 96 -1.66 -10.72 10.54
CA GLU A 96 -0.24 -10.51 10.20
C GLU A 96 0.58 -11.80 10.34
N ARG A 97 0.42 -12.49 11.47
CA ARG A 97 1.11 -13.75 11.74
C ARG A 97 0.69 -14.82 10.74
N ARG A 98 -0.62 -15.03 10.55
CA ARG A 98 -1.14 -16.03 9.60
C ARG A 98 -0.77 -15.72 8.15
N TYR A 99 -0.72 -14.44 7.75
CA TYR A 99 -0.26 -14.04 6.42
C TYR A 99 1.19 -14.43 6.18
N ARG A 100 2.06 -14.25 7.20
CA ARG A 100 3.48 -14.60 7.13
C ARG A 100 3.73 -16.10 7.15
N GLU A 101 2.97 -16.84 7.96
CA GLU A 101 3.16 -18.27 8.22
C GLU A 101 2.45 -19.18 7.21
N THR A 102 1.40 -18.71 6.53
CA THR A 102 0.62 -19.57 5.63
C THR A 102 1.30 -19.78 4.28
N ASP A 103 1.27 -21.03 3.79
CA ASP A 103 1.63 -21.39 2.42
C ASP A 103 0.43 -21.37 1.45
N SER A 104 -0.78 -21.07 1.95
CA SER A 104 -1.98 -21.02 1.12
C SER A 104 -2.13 -19.68 0.43
N ASN A 105 -2.04 -19.68 -0.91
CA ASN A 105 -2.29 -18.47 -1.72
C ASN A 105 -3.69 -17.88 -1.48
N TRP A 106 -4.71 -18.73 -1.32
CA TRP A 106 -6.07 -18.27 -1.06
C TRP A 106 -6.19 -17.48 0.25
N ILE A 107 -5.52 -17.94 1.32
CA ILE A 107 -5.51 -17.21 2.61
C ILE A 107 -4.76 -15.89 2.46
N ARG A 108 -3.65 -15.87 1.72
CA ARG A 108 -2.89 -14.64 1.46
C ARG A 108 -3.73 -13.61 0.72
N GLU A 109 -4.38 -14.02 -0.36
CA GLU A 109 -5.28 -13.16 -1.15
C GLU A 109 -6.49 -12.68 -0.33
N GLU A 110 -7.04 -13.52 0.56
CA GLU A 110 -8.11 -13.12 1.47
C GLU A 110 -7.67 -11.98 2.40
N PHE A 111 -6.45 -12.08 2.96
CA PHE A 111 -5.91 -11.10 3.90
C PHE A 111 -5.38 -9.83 3.24
N GLU A 112 -4.85 -9.91 2.02
CA GLU A 112 -4.40 -8.75 1.25
C GLU A 112 -5.50 -7.71 1.03
N ARG A 113 -6.77 -8.13 1.01
CA ARG A 113 -7.92 -7.22 0.91
C ARG A 113 -8.12 -6.30 2.11
N TYR A 114 -7.52 -6.64 3.25
CA TYR A 114 -7.51 -5.80 4.45
C TYR A 114 -6.21 -5.00 4.59
N GLN A 115 -5.32 -5.07 3.58
CA GLN A 115 -4.06 -4.33 3.59
C GLN A 115 -4.16 -3.06 2.76
N ASN A 116 -3.43 -2.05 3.20
CA ASN A 116 -3.24 -0.81 2.46
C ASN A 116 -1.75 -0.53 2.25
N ASN A 117 -1.46 0.33 1.28
CA ASN A 117 -0.12 0.78 0.99
C ASN A 117 0.23 1.98 1.87
N ARG A 118 1.42 1.95 2.46
CA ARG A 118 2.06 3.11 3.09
C ARG A 118 3.50 3.20 2.61
N PRO A 119 4.10 4.41 2.59
CA PRO A 119 5.53 4.55 2.39
C PRO A 119 6.29 3.68 3.39
N CYS A 120 7.35 3.03 2.91
CA CYS A 120 8.22 2.25 3.79
C CYS A 120 8.92 3.19 4.78
N GLY A 121 8.89 2.90 6.08
CA GLY A 121 9.53 3.76 7.09
C GLY A 121 11.06 3.81 6.99
N MET A 122 11.69 2.89 6.27
CA MET A 122 13.16 2.82 6.11
C MET A 122 13.67 3.60 4.89
N CYS A 123 12.97 3.50 3.75
CA CYS A 123 13.39 4.16 2.51
C CYS A 123 12.43 5.28 2.09
N GLU A 124 11.45 5.61 2.92
CA GLU A 124 10.44 6.66 2.71
C GLU A 124 9.66 6.52 1.39
N GLY A 125 9.61 5.30 0.85
CA GLY A 125 8.97 5.01 -0.44
C GLY A 125 9.87 5.18 -1.67
N TYR A 126 11.15 5.54 -1.52
CA TYR A 126 12.11 5.67 -2.62
C TYR A 126 12.66 4.33 -3.13
N ARG A 127 12.46 3.23 -2.40
CA ARG A 127 12.80 1.84 -2.81
C ARG A 127 14.29 1.60 -3.05
N LEU A 128 15.15 2.49 -2.57
CA LEU A 128 16.60 2.40 -2.66
C LEU A 128 17.22 2.26 -1.27
N ARG A 129 18.45 1.75 -1.22
CA ARG A 129 19.24 1.69 0.02
C ARG A 129 19.73 3.10 0.41
N PRO A 130 20.00 3.37 1.70
CA PRO A 130 20.47 4.67 2.16
C PRO A 130 21.72 5.17 1.42
N GLU A 131 22.65 4.27 1.07
CA GLU A 131 23.89 4.63 0.36
C GLU A 131 23.59 5.15 -1.06
N ALA A 132 22.57 4.62 -1.72
CA ALA A 132 22.15 5.10 -3.04
C ALA A 132 21.40 6.44 -2.95
N LEU A 133 20.66 6.68 -1.85
CA LEU A 133 19.99 7.96 -1.60
C LEU A 133 20.96 9.08 -1.16
N ALA A 134 22.15 8.71 -0.67
CA ALA A 134 23.20 9.67 -0.36
C ALA A 134 23.85 10.27 -1.61
N VAL A 135 23.76 9.61 -2.77
CA VAL A 135 24.30 10.11 -4.04
C VAL A 135 23.36 11.18 -4.60
N LYS A 136 23.88 12.40 -4.76
CA LYS A 136 23.11 13.56 -5.18
C LYS A 136 23.67 14.21 -6.44
N ILE A 137 22.78 14.71 -7.29
CA ILE A 137 23.08 15.55 -8.45
C ILE A 137 22.31 16.85 -8.23
N ALA A 138 23.01 17.99 -8.21
CA ALA A 138 22.39 19.29 -7.90
C ALA A 138 21.53 19.24 -6.62
N ASP A 139 22.11 18.74 -5.53
CA ASP A 139 21.53 18.64 -4.18
C ASP A 139 20.34 17.67 -3.99
N ILE A 140 19.91 16.98 -5.04
CA ILE A 140 18.81 16.00 -4.98
C ILE A 140 19.26 14.59 -5.40
N HIS A 141 18.66 13.56 -4.81
CA HIS A 141 18.95 12.17 -5.14
C HIS A 141 17.96 11.60 -6.16
N ALA A 142 18.31 10.45 -6.77
CA ALA A 142 17.50 9.83 -7.83
C ALA A 142 16.03 9.60 -7.44
N GLY A 143 15.79 9.17 -6.20
CA GLY A 143 14.44 8.99 -5.65
C GLY A 143 13.56 10.26 -5.70
N GLN A 144 14.12 11.44 -5.46
CA GLN A 144 13.39 12.71 -5.54
C GLN A 144 13.07 13.06 -6.99
N VAL A 145 14.02 12.87 -7.90
CA VAL A 145 13.83 13.12 -9.34
C VAL A 145 12.67 12.30 -9.89
N VAL A 146 12.57 11.02 -9.53
CA VAL A 146 11.48 10.16 -10.05
C VAL A 146 10.11 10.45 -9.42
N GLN A 147 10.06 11.12 -8.28
CA GLN A 147 8.82 11.56 -7.63
C GLN A 147 8.31 12.90 -8.17
N MET A 148 9.16 13.69 -8.83
CA MET A 148 8.71 14.88 -9.55
C MET A 148 7.74 14.48 -10.67
N SER A 149 6.83 15.39 -11.01
CA SER A 149 6.10 15.27 -12.26
C SER A 149 7.07 15.26 -13.45
N ILE A 150 6.69 14.64 -14.56
CA ILE A 150 7.51 14.60 -15.78
C ILE A 150 7.82 16.04 -16.25
N ARG A 151 6.88 16.97 -16.08
CA ARG A 151 7.10 18.41 -16.31
C ARG A 151 8.25 18.97 -15.47
N GLU A 152 8.21 18.74 -14.17
CA GLU A 152 9.21 19.23 -13.22
C GLU A 152 10.56 18.55 -13.43
N ALA A 153 10.57 17.24 -13.66
CA ALA A 153 11.78 16.48 -13.96
C ALA A 153 12.46 16.97 -15.24
N PHE A 154 11.67 17.28 -16.29
CA PHE A 154 12.17 17.86 -17.53
C PHE A 154 12.82 19.22 -17.29
N ALA A 155 12.12 20.12 -16.57
CA ALA A 155 12.65 21.43 -16.22
C ALA A 155 13.92 21.32 -15.35
N TRP A 156 13.95 20.37 -14.40
CA TRP A 156 15.13 20.11 -13.59
C TRP A 156 16.32 19.72 -14.47
N CYS A 157 16.16 18.81 -15.44
CA CYS A 157 17.22 18.39 -16.36
C CYS A 157 17.83 19.56 -17.16
N ASP A 158 17.08 20.62 -17.46
CA ASP A 158 17.61 21.81 -18.12
C ASP A 158 18.48 22.68 -17.19
N THR A 159 18.21 22.66 -15.88
CA THR A 159 18.98 23.42 -14.88
C THR A 159 20.23 22.68 -14.36
N VAL A 160 20.25 21.34 -14.42
CA VAL A 160 21.38 20.53 -13.90
C VAL A 160 22.74 20.94 -14.46
N PRO A 161 22.92 21.20 -15.77
CA PRO A 161 24.23 21.54 -16.32
C PRO A 161 24.90 22.76 -15.68
N GLU A 162 24.11 23.72 -15.17
CA GLU A 162 24.62 24.91 -14.48
C GLU A 162 25.27 24.60 -13.14
N ARG A 163 24.90 23.46 -12.53
CA ARG A 163 25.38 22.99 -11.22
C ARG A 163 26.53 21.99 -11.33
N LEU A 164 26.85 21.53 -12.53
CA LEU A 164 27.91 20.55 -12.77
C LEU A 164 29.23 21.22 -13.17
N THR A 165 30.33 20.55 -12.85
CA THR A 165 31.65 20.95 -13.35
C THR A 165 31.73 20.74 -14.87
N LYS A 166 32.68 21.40 -15.55
CA LYS A 166 32.90 21.21 -16.99
C LYS A 166 33.13 19.74 -17.35
N GLN A 167 33.94 19.04 -16.57
CA GLN A 167 34.22 17.61 -16.78
C GLN A 167 32.96 16.75 -16.64
N ASN A 168 32.17 16.97 -15.59
CA ASN A 168 30.93 16.21 -15.38
C ASN A 168 29.91 16.50 -16.48
N ASN A 169 29.84 17.74 -16.96
CA ASN A 169 28.98 18.11 -18.09
C ASN A 169 29.38 17.39 -19.39
N GLU A 170 30.67 17.28 -19.70
CA GLU A 170 31.13 16.54 -20.88
C GLU A 170 30.74 15.06 -20.81
N ILE A 171 30.87 14.44 -19.63
CA ILE A 171 30.47 13.03 -19.42
C ILE A 171 28.94 12.88 -19.50
N ALA A 172 28.19 13.78 -18.86
CA ALA A 172 26.74 13.68 -18.74
C ALA A 172 25.98 14.11 -19.99
N LYS A 173 26.63 14.79 -20.95
CA LYS A 173 26.00 15.40 -22.13
C LYS A 173 25.09 14.44 -22.91
N ALA A 174 25.57 13.24 -23.21
CA ALA A 174 24.81 12.25 -23.96
C ALA A 174 23.63 11.70 -23.14
N ILE A 175 23.83 11.47 -21.84
CA ILE A 175 22.82 10.94 -20.91
C ILE A 175 21.71 11.96 -20.68
N LEU A 176 22.07 13.21 -20.40
CA LEU A 176 21.09 14.30 -20.20
C LEU A 176 20.32 14.62 -21.49
N LYS A 177 20.95 14.48 -22.65
CA LYS A 177 20.23 14.59 -23.94
C LYS A 177 19.13 13.53 -24.04
N GLU A 178 19.47 12.26 -23.82
CA GLU A 178 18.53 11.14 -23.91
C GLU A 178 17.37 11.26 -22.89
N ILE A 179 17.69 11.64 -21.65
CA ILE A 179 16.66 11.84 -20.60
C ILE A 179 15.70 12.95 -21.00
N ARG A 180 16.22 14.10 -21.46
CA ARG A 180 15.36 15.22 -21.89
C ARG A 180 14.49 14.87 -23.09
N GLU A 181 15.03 14.15 -24.07
CA GLU A 181 14.25 13.71 -25.23
C GLU A 181 13.09 12.79 -24.80
N ARG A 182 13.35 11.80 -23.92
CA ARG A 182 12.32 10.90 -23.40
C ARG A 182 11.25 11.62 -22.57
N LEU A 183 11.66 12.50 -21.66
CA LEU A 183 10.73 13.30 -20.87
C LEU A 183 9.93 14.28 -21.76
N GLY A 184 10.58 14.85 -22.78
CA GLY A 184 9.94 15.68 -23.79
C GLY A 184 8.87 14.94 -24.58
N PHE A 185 9.13 13.69 -25.00
CA PHE A 185 8.12 12.87 -25.67
C PHE A 185 6.91 12.60 -24.77
N LEU A 186 7.13 12.33 -23.48
CA LEU A 186 6.05 12.14 -22.51
C LEU A 186 5.23 13.44 -22.31
N ASN A 187 5.88 14.60 -22.28
CA ASN A 187 5.18 15.90 -22.25
C ASN A 187 4.36 16.12 -23.52
N ASN A 188 4.89 15.79 -24.70
CA ASN A 188 4.21 15.99 -25.98
C ASN A 188 2.95 15.13 -26.13
N VAL A 189 2.90 13.96 -25.47
CA VAL A 189 1.70 13.10 -25.43
C VAL A 189 0.78 13.40 -24.23
N GLY A 190 0.96 14.55 -23.57
CA GLY A 190 0.06 15.01 -22.50
C GLY A 190 0.14 14.19 -21.21
N LEU A 191 1.31 13.63 -20.89
CA LEU A 191 1.53 12.86 -19.66
C LEU A 191 2.36 13.62 -18.62
N GLU A 192 2.52 14.93 -18.78
CA GLU A 192 3.45 15.73 -17.99
C GLU A 192 3.09 15.84 -16.50
N TYR A 193 1.84 15.53 -16.14
CA TYR A 193 1.32 15.48 -14.77
C TYR A 193 1.67 14.19 -14.01
N LEU A 194 2.11 13.15 -14.72
CA LEU A 194 2.53 11.89 -14.11
C LEU A 194 3.92 12.02 -13.50
N THR A 195 4.23 11.15 -12.55
CA THR A 195 5.59 10.98 -12.02
C THR A 195 6.21 9.70 -12.57
N LEU A 196 7.54 9.64 -12.65
CA LEU A 196 8.26 8.42 -13.05
C LEU A 196 8.12 7.29 -12.02
N SER A 197 7.80 7.63 -10.77
CA SER A 197 7.59 6.69 -9.66
C SER A 197 6.19 6.08 -9.64
N ARG A 198 5.24 6.53 -10.50
CA ARG A 198 3.87 6.02 -10.52
C ARG A 198 3.85 4.54 -10.91
N SER A 199 3.08 3.74 -10.17
CA SER A 199 2.93 2.31 -10.43
C SER A 199 2.23 2.07 -11.77
N SER A 200 2.82 1.26 -12.65
CA SER A 200 2.27 0.97 -13.98
C SER A 200 0.86 0.37 -13.93
N GLY A 201 0.56 -0.46 -12.93
CA GLY A 201 -0.77 -1.05 -12.75
C GLY A 201 -1.88 -0.07 -12.35
N THR A 202 -1.54 1.19 -12.05
CA THR A 202 -2.51 2.25 -11.72
C THR A 202 -2.80 3.20 -12.87
N LEU A 203 -2.17 2.97 -14.03
CA LEU A 203 -2.38 3.78 -15.22
C LEU A 203 -3.69 3.37 -15.90
N SER A 204 -4.40 4.35 -16.43
CA SER A 204 -5.51 4.13 -17.35
C SER A 204 -5.02 3.50 -18.66
N GLY A 205 -5.95 2.94 -19.44
CA GLY A 205 -5.66 2.41 -20.78
C GLY A 205 -5.02 3.47 -21.69
N GLY A 206 -5.61 4.67 -21.75
CA GLY A 206 -5.09 5.79 -22.54
C GLY A 206 -3.71 6.27 -22.08
N GLU A 207 -3.46 6.37 -20.77
CA GLU A 207 -2.12 6.69 -20.24
C GLU A 207 -1.08 5.65 -20.68
N SER A 208 -1.40 4.37 -20.51
CA SER A 208 -0.51 3.26 -20.88
C SER A 208 -0.19 3.24 -22.37
N GLN A 209 -1.20 3.52 -23.20
CA GLN A 209 -1.05 3.62 -24.65
C GLN A 209 -0.18 4.81 -25.04
N ARG A 210 -0.38 5.98 -24.45
CA ARG A 210 0.44 7.17 -24.72
C ARG A 210 1.89 7.00 -24.25
N ILE A 211 2.15 6.31 -23.13
CA ILE A 211 3.52 5.94 -22.72
C ILE A 211 4.17 5.04 -23.77
N ARG A 212 3.43 4.05 -24.29
CA ARG A 212 3.93 3.18 -25.36
C ARG A 212 4.23 3.97 -26.63
N LEU A 213 3.36 4.89 -27.02
CA LEU A 213 3.58 5.79 -28.17
C LEU A 213 4.84 6.64 -27.98
N ALA A 214 4.99 7.32 -26.84
CA ALA A 214 6.17 8.12 -26.53
C ALA A 214 7.46 7.28 -26.58
N SER A 215 7.41 6.04 -26.06
CA SER A 215 8.55 5.10 -26.11
C SER A 215 8.90 4.70 -27.54
N GLN A 216 7.91 4.55 -28.42
CA GLN A 216 8.14 4.21 -29.83
C GLN A 216 8.71 5.39 -30.61
N ILE A 217 8.21 6.61 -30.39
CA ILE A 217 8.77 7.82 -31.01
C ILE A 217 10.25 7.99 -30.61
N GLY A 218 10.58 7.73 -29.34
CA GLY A 218 11.97 7.78 -28.86
C GLY A 218 12.88 6.65 -29.34
N SER A 219 12.36 5.61 -30.00
CA SER A 219 13.17 4.50 -30.52
C SER A 219 13.94 4.86 -31.79
N GLY A 220 13.59 5.95 -32.47
CA GLY A 220 14.25 6.40 -33.70
C GLY A 220 14.14 5.42 -34.88
N LEU A 221 13.20 4.48 -34.83
CA LEU A 221 13.01 3.47 -35.86
C LEU A 221 12.50 4.11 -37.16
N THR A 222 13.12 3.75 -38.28
CA THR A 222 12.72 4.18 -39.63
C THR A 222 12.15 3.00 -40.42
N GLY A 223 11.15 3.24 -41.27
CA GLY A 223 10.55 2.18 -42.11
C GLY A 223 9.55 1.29 -41.36
N VAL A 224 8.98 1.77 -40.26
CA VAL A 224 7.99 1.05 -39.45
C VAL A 224 6.60 1.63 -39.71
N LEU A 225 5.60 0.75 -39.86
CA LEU A 225 4.18 1.12 -39.88
C LEU A 225 3.60 0.94 -38.47
N TYR A 226 3.32 2.04 -37.78
CA TYR A 226 2.61 2.01 -36.51
C TYR A 226 1.10 2.01 -36.76
N VAL A 227 0.40 0.99 -36.24
CA VAL A 227 -1.06 0.94 -36.21
C VAL A 227 -1.51 1.30 -34.79
N LEU A 228 -2.27 2.39 -34.68
CA LEU A 228 -2.76 2.94 -33.42
C LEU A 228 -4.27 2.72 -33.33
N ASP A 229 -4.75 2.30 -32.17
CA ASP A 229 -6.17 2.08 -31.90
C ASP A 229 -6.69 3.20 -30.97
N GLU A 230 -7.52 4.11 -31.48
CA GLU A 230 -8.08 5.26 -30.73
C GLU A 230 -7.07 6.11 -29.93
N PRO A 231 -6.06 6.76 -30.56
CA PRO A 231 -5.05 7.54 -29.83
C PRO A 231 -5.50 8.96 -29.40
N SER A 232 -6.74 9.35 -29.67
CA SER A 232 -7.29 10.70 -29.42
C SER A 232 -7.49 11.04 -27.95
#